data_AF-A0A2U9CHA5-F1
#
_entry.id   AF-A0A2U9CHA5-F1
#
_cell.length_a   1.000
_cell.length_b   1.000
_cell.length_c   1.000
_cell.angle_alpha   90.00
_cell.angle_beta   90.00
_cell.angle_gamma   90.00
#
_symmetry.space_group_name_H-M   'P 1'
#
loop_
_entity.id
_entity.type
_entity.pdbx_description
1 polymer ?
#
loop_
_entity_poly.entity_id
_entity_poly.type
_entity_poly.pdbx_seq_one_letter_code
_entity_poly.pdbx_strand_id
1 'polypeptide(L)'
;MESTKLDKLQLEVIRELCLLPRESLVELCDYLIIAGTEFEYMTDKGRTALITLISNHIQRGELEKLEDKGMSELLHLQDKISELQVTWEADTLRQVKEQQKRQDGEEERILEEIEALQLQLASTRKKNENEESRINEKLEAKPSPHSLRRVQSKVLRLTHGTKTLKTLAKLVSPVRKTS
;
A
#
# COMPACT_ATOMS: atom_id res chain seq x y z
N MET A 1 -9.63 -50.55 28.80
CA MET A 1 -10.24 -49.19 28.78
C MET A 1 -9.22 -48.06 28.67
N GLU A 2 -7.91 -48.30 28.74
CA GLU A 2 -6.90 -47.24 28.60
C GLU A 2 -6.55 -46.90 27.14
N SER A 3 -6.69 -47.85 26.21
CA SER A 3 -6.48 -47.60 24.77
C SER A 3 -7.34 -46.45 24.25
N THR A 4 -8.60 -46.36 24.69
CA THR A 4 -9.51 -45.28 24.29
C THR A 4 -9.15 -43.91 24.86
N LYS A 5 -8.32 -43.83 25.92
CA LYS A 5 -7.80 -42.56 26.43
C LYS A 5 -6.58 -42.11 25.63
N LEU A 6 -5.70 -43.05 25.28
CA LEU A 6 -4.55 -42.81 24.42
C LEU A 6 -5.00 -42.31 23.04
N ASP A 7 -5.96 -43.00 22.41
CA ASP A 7 -6.51 -42.63 21.10
C ASP A 7 -7.11 -41.21 21.10
N LYS A 8 -7.77 -40.83 22.21
CA LYS A 8 -8.34 -39.48 22.37
C LYS A 8 -7.24 -38.43 22.44
N LEU A 9 -6.19 -38.68 23.22
CA LEU A 9 -5.09 -37.73 23.34
C LEU A 9 -4.32 -37.59 22.02
N GLN A 10 -4.08 -38.70 21.31
CA GLN A 10 -3.50 -38.65 19.97
C GLN A 10 -4.34 -37.78 19.02
N LEU A 11 -5.66 -37.95 19.01
CA LEU A 11 -6.56 -37.12 18.20
C LEU A 11 -6.54 -35.64 18.61
N GLU A 12 -6.41 -35.35 19.90
CA GLU A 12 -6.31 -33.98 20.41
C GLU A 12 -5.00 -33.32 19.97
N VAL A 13 -3.86 -33.99 20.16
CA VAL A 13 -2.56 -33.56 19.66
C VAL A 13 -2.60 -33.32 18.15
N ILE A 14 -3.20 -34.21 17.36
CA ILE A 14 -3.33 -34.03 15.90
C ILE A 14 -4.15 -32.76 15.55
N ARG A 15 -5.22 -32.48 16.29
CA ARG A 15 -6.00 -31.26 16.09
C ARG A 15 -5.18 -30.01 16.37
N GLU A 16 -4.39 -30.01 17.44
CA GLU A 16 -3.54 -28.88 17.79
C GLU A 16 -2.40 -28.68 16.78
N LEU A 17 -1.80 -29.75 16.26
CA LEU A 17 -0.81 -29.69 15.18
C LEU A 17 -1.37 -28.98 13.93
N CYS A 18 -2.66 -29.16 13.65
CA CYS A 18 -3.31 -28.51 12.52
C CYS A 18 -3.40 -26.98 12.68
N LEU A 19 -3.25 -26.43 13.89
CA LEU A 19 -3.30 -25.00 14.14
C LEU A 19 -1.93 -24.33 13.99
N LEU A 20 -0.85 -25.09 14.15
CA LEU A 20 0.51 -24.54 14.15
C LEU A 20 0.96 -24.03 12.77
N PRO A 21 1.78 -22.96 12.73
CA PRO A 21 2.45 -22.55 11.51
C PRO A 21 3.52 -23.57 11.11
N ARG A 22 4.02 -23.45 9.88
CA ARG A 22 4.97 -24.41 9.31
C ARG A 22 6.27 -24.47 10.11
N GLU A 23 6.74 -23.33 10.57
CA GLU A 23 8.00 -23.15 11.28
C GLU A 23 7.97 -23.92 12.60
N SER A 24 6.87 -23.81 13.36
CA SER A 24 6.65 -24.60 14.58
C SER A 24 6.58 -26.10 14.31
N LEU A 25 6.03 -26.53 13.17
CA LEU A 25 6.00 -27.95 12.80
C LEU A 25 7.41 -28.49 12.46
N VAL A 26 8.28 -27.66 11.89
CA VAL A 26 9.69 -28.03 11.68
C VAL A 26 10.40 -28.19 13.03
N GLU A 27 10.17 -27.27 13.97
CA GLU A 27 10.72 -27.38 15.34
C GLU A 27 10.22 -28.63 16.06
N LEU A 28 8.95 -29.00 15.89
CA LEU A 28 8.41 -30.23 16.46
C LEU A 28 9.03 -31.50 15.84
N CYS A 29 9.32 -31.49 14.54
CA CYS A 29 10.05 -32.59 13.92
C CYS A 29 11.47 -32.74 14.48
N ASP A 30 12.13 -31.63 14.86
CA ASP A 30 13.43 -31.65 15.55
C ASP A 30 13.29 -32.23 16.97
N TYR A 31 12.33 -31.71 17.73
CA TYR A 31 12.06 -32.10 19.10
C TYR A 31 11.77 -33.59 19.23
N LEU A 32 10.99 -34.15 18.30
CA LEU A 32 10.66 -35.57 18.22
C LEU A 32 11.77 -36.42 17.57
N ILE A 33 12.86 -35.79 17.13
CA ILE A 33 14.01 -36.43 16.47
C ILE A 33 13.55 -37.26 15.25
N ILE A 34 12.49 -36.81 14.56
CA ILE A 34 11.93 -37.53 13.40
C ILE A 34 12.92 -37.49 12.23
N ALA A 35 13.63 -36.38 12.08
CA ALA A 35 14.63 -36.19 11.02
C ALA A 35 15.97 -36.86 11.32
N GLY A 36 16.24 -37.22 12.57
CA GLY A 36 17.57 -37.69 12.99
C GLY A 36 18.67 -36.71 12.57
N THR A 37 19.63 -37.19 11.78
CA THR A 37 20.74 -36.38 11.25
C THR A 37 20.39 -35.54 10.01
N GLU A 38 19.21 -35.74 9.41
CA GLU A 38 18.79 -35.13 8.14
C GLU A 38 17.82 -33.96 8.35
N PHE A 39 18.07 -33.12 9.36
CA PHE A 39 17.20 -32.00 9.72
C PHE A 39 16.97 -31.01 8.55
N GLU A 40 17.98 -30.81 7.71
CA GLU A 40 17.95 -29.98 6.51
C GLU A 40 16.89 -30.47 5.49
N TYR A 41 16.51 -31.75 5.51
CA TYR A 41 15.44 -32.28 4.64
C TYR A 41 14.03 -31.90 5.14
N MET A 42 13.88 -31.49 6.40
CA MET A 42 12.58 -31.04 6.94
C MET A 42 12.27 -29.60 6.55
N THR A 43 13.29 -28.76 6.38
CA THR A 43 13.13 -27.34 6.04
C THR A 43 12.63 -27.10 4.62
N ASP A 44 12.57 -28.12 3.78
CA ASP A 44 12.01 -28.05 2.42
C ASP A 44 10.60 -28.66 2.33
N LYS A 45 10.13 -29.33 3.40
CA LYS A 45 8.82 -29.98 3.39
C LYS A 45 7.68 -28.98 3.55
N GLY A 46 6.58 -29.26 2.88
CA GLY A 46 5.32 -28.53 3.04
C GLY A 46 4.65 -28.85 4.38
N ARG A 47 3.79 -27.94 4.84
CA ARG A 47 3.04 -28.06 6.11
C ARG A 47 2.33 -29.41 6.26
N THR A 48 1.60 -29.84 5.23
CA THR A 48 0.87 -31.13 5.26
C THR A 48 1.80 -32.31 5.46
N ALA A 49 2.98 -32.31 4.80
CA ALA A 49 3.94 -33.39 4.94
C ALA A 49 4.54 -33.46 6.35
N LEU A 50 4.82 -32.31 6.97
CA LEU A 50 5.29 -32.23 8.36
C LEU A 50 4.22 -32.75 9.34
N ILE A 51 2.96 -32.33 9.18
CA ILE A 51 1.84 -32.85 9.99
C ILE A 51 1.74 -34.36 9.84
N THR A 52 1.81 -34.90 8.61
CA THR A 52 1.76 -36.35 8.39
C THR A 52 2.91 -37.09 9.07
N LEU A 53 4.13 -36.55 9.03
CA LEU A 53 5.28 -37.16 9.70
C LEU A 53 5.09 -37.23 11.22
N ILE A 54 4.64 -36.13 11.83
CA ILE A 54 4.39 -36.07 13.27
C ILE A 54 3.23 -36.99 13.64
N SER A 55 2.12 -36.99 12.88
CA SER A 55 0.98 -37.88 13.10
C SER A 55 1.37 -39.35 13.04
N ASN A 56 2.18 -39.74 12.05
CA ASN A 56 2.68 -41.11 11.95
C ASN A 56 3.58 -41.48 13.13
N HIS A 57 4.39 -40.53 13.61
CA HIS A 57 5.27 -40.73 14.75
C HIS A 57 4.46 -40.98 16.05
N ILE A 58 3.40 -40.21 16.30
CA ILE A 58 2.57 -40.38 17.51
C ILE A 58 1.58 -41.54 17.42
N GLN A 59 1.27 -42.03 16.22
CA GLN A 59 0.41 -43.20 15.99
C GLN A 59 1.21 -44.51 15.84
N ARG A 60 2.53 -44.47 16.10
CA ARG A 60 3.38 -45.65 15.97
C ARG A 60 3.03 -46.72 16.98
N GLY A 61 3.08 -47.99 16.57
CA GLY A 61 2.81 -49.12 17.45
C GLY A 61 3.83 -49.28 18.59
N GLU A 62 5.03 -48.68 18.48
CA GLU A 62 5.99 -48.68 19.59
C GLU A 62 5.55 -47.80 20.76
N LEU A 63 4.64 -46.86 20.55
CA LEU A 63 4.20 -45.93 21.59
C LEU A 63 3.56 -46.67 22.78
N GLU A 64 2.78 -47.72 22.51
CA GLU A 64 2.17 -48.57 23.54
C GLU A 64 3.19 -49.33 24.41
N LYS A 65 4.44 -49.47 23.93
CA LYS A 65 5.53 -50.16 24.63
C LYS A 65 6.30 -49.24 25.58
N LEU A 66 6.06 -47.93 25.52
CA LEU A 66 6.71 -46.94 26.37
C LEU A 66 6.06 -46.89 27.76
N GLU A 67 6.72 -46.17 28.67
CA GLU A 67 6.18 -45.86 30.00
C GLU A 67 4.81 -45.21 29.89
N ASP A 68 3.89 -45.64 30.76
CA ASP A 68 2.48 -45.25 30.73
C ASP A 68 1.82 -45.39 29.36
N LYS A 69 2.24 -46.38 28.55
CA LYS A 69 1.76 -46.61 27.18
C LYS A 69 1.92 -45.39 26.28
N GLY A 70 2.93 -44.56 26.57
CA GLY A 70 3.24 -43.34 25.83
C GLY A 70 2.40 -42.12 26.19
N MET A 71 1.57 -42.16 27.26
CA MET A 71 0.81 -40.98 27.68
C MET A 71 1.72 -39.80 28.04
N SER A 72 2.84 -40.06 28.73
CA SER A 72 3.80 -39.01 29.12
C SER A 72 4.40 -38.31 27.90
N GLU A 73 4.81 -39.06 26.88
CA GLU A 73 5.37 -38.48 25.64
C GLU A 73 4.36 -37.57 24.94
N LEU A 74 3.10 -38.01 24.85
CA LEU A 74 2.02 -37.21 24.25
C LEU A 74 1.70 -35.95 25.06
N LEU A 75 1.72 -36.02 26.39
CA LEU A 75 1.51 -34.85 27.24
C LEU A 75 2.67 -33.84 27.09
N HIS A 76 3.91 -34.32 27.07
CA HIS A 76 5.06 -33.45 26.81
C HIS A 76 5.00 -32.81 25.42
N LEU A 77 4.53 -33.55 24.42
CA LEU A 77 4.29 -33.00 23.09
C LEU A 77 3.19 -31.93 23.11
N GLN A 78 2.10 -32.15 23.85
CA GLN A 78 1.03 -31.17 24.01
C GLN A 78 1.51 -29.89 24.70
N ASP A 79 2.34 -30.02 25.74
CA ASP A 79 2.98 -28.89 26.41
C ASP A 79 3.87 -28.10 25.44
N LYS A 80 4.65 -28.81 24.61
CA LYS A 80 5.52 -28.18 23.60
C LYS A 80 4.70 -27.48 22.51
N ILE A 81 3.59 -28.07 22.06
CA ILE A 81 2.67 -27.42 21.12
C ILE A 81 2.10 -26.14 21.72
N SER A 82 1.69 -26.18 22.99
CA SER A 82 1.16 -25.01 23.71
C SER A 82 2.20 -23.89 23.82
N GLU A 83 3.46 -24.23 24.13
CA GLU A 83 4.57 -23.26 24.14
C GLU A 83 4.72 -22.58 22.76
N LEU A 84 4.69 -23.37 21.68
CA LEU A 84 4.85 -22.87 20.31
C LEU A 84 3.68 -22.02 19.83
N GLN A 85 2.46 -22.30 20.30
CA GLN A 85 1.30 -21.45 20.02
C GLN A 85 1.45 -20.08 20.70
N VAL A 86 1.83 -20.06 21.97
CA VAL A 86 2.00 -18.81 22.74
C VAL A 86 3.08 -17.92 22.12
N THR A 87 4.21 -18.49 21.69
CA THR A 87 5.29 -17.73 21.04
C THR A 87 4.85 -17.18 19.69
N TRP A 88 4.17 -17.99 18.88
CA TRP A 88 3.63 -17.56 17.58
C TRP A 88 2.59 -16.43 17.72
N GLU A 89 1.66 -16.54 18.67
CA GLU A 89 0.65 -15.51 18.92
C GLU A 89 1.31 -14.19 19.37
N ALA A 90 2.31 -14.27 20.26
CA ALA A 90 3.05 -13.11 20.73
C ALA A 90 3.80 -12.40 19.60
N ASP A 91 4.45 -13.15 18.71
CA ASP A 91 5.20 -12.59 17.58
C ASP A 91 4.26 -12.00 16.52
N THR A 92 3.12 -12.66 16.26
CA THR A 92 2.09 -12.14 15.36
C THR A 92 1.52 -10.82 15.89
N LEU A 93 1.21 -10.76 17.20
CA LEU A 93 0.72 -9.55 17.84
C LEU A 93 1.74 -8.40 17.78
N ARG A 94 3.03 -8.69 17.94
CA ARG A 94 4.10 -7.70 17.79
C ARG A 94 4.16 -7.15 16.36
N GLN A 95 4.11 -8.01 15.35
CA GLN A 95 4.13 -7.59 13.95
C GLN A 95 2.92 -6.72 13.59
N VAL A 96 1.72 -7.07 14.06
CA VAL A 96 0.50 -6.28 13.84
C VAL A 96 0.63 -4.90 14.50
N LYS A 97 1.09 -4.82 15.76
CA LYS A 97 1.31 -3.54 16.43
C LYS A 97 2.35 -2.66 15.74
N GLU A 98 3.39 -3.27 15.19
CA GLU A 98 4.42 -2.53 14.47
C GLU A 98 3.91 -2.02 13.11
N GLN A 99 3.10 -2.81 12.40
CA GLN A 99 2.43 -2.36 11.17
C GLN A 99 1.44 -1.22 11.45
N GLN A 100 0.64 -1.33 12.51
CA GLN A 100 -0.27 -0.27 12.94
C GLN A 100 0.47 1.04 13.20
N LYS A 101 1.58 0.99 13.94
CA LYS A 101 2.39 2.18 14.23
C LYS A 101 2.98 2.83 12.97
N ARG A 102 3.32 2.03 11.95
CA ARG A 102 3.79 2.55 10.66
C ARG A 102 2.66 3.23 9.89
N GLN A 103 1.47 2.63 9.90
CA GLN A 103 0.27 3.22 9.29
C GLN A 103 -0.13 4.52 9.97
N ASP A 104 -0.18 4.56 11.31
CA ASP A 104 -0.51 5.77 12.07
C ASP A 104 0.47 6.92 11.74
N GLY A 105 1.76 6.62 11.60
CA GLY A 105 2.77 7.60 11.21
C GLY A 105 2.70 8.07 9.75
N GLU A 106 2.21 7.21 8.84
CA GLU A 106 1.92 7.60 7.46
C GLU A 106 0.66 8.47 7.39
N GLU A 107 -0.38 8.14 8.14
CA GLU A 107 -1.61 8.93 8.24
C GLU A 107 -1.34 10.35 8.76
N GLU A 108 -0.51 10.48 9.81
CA GLU A 108 -0.12 11.79 10.36
C GLU A 108 0.61 12.65 9.31
N ARG A 109 1.55 12.08 8.57
CA ARG A 109 2.25 12.80 7.48
C ARG A 109 1.33 13.24 6.36
N ILE A 110 0.38 12.39 5.98
CA ILE A 110 -0.62 12.72 4.95
C ILE A 110 -1.49 13.88 5.43
N LEU A 111 -1.91 13.90 6.70
CA LEU A 111 -2.69 14.99 7.28
C LEU A 111 -1.91 16.31 7.27
N GLU A 112 -0.63 16.29 7.67
CA GLU A 112 0.25 17.47 7.61
C GLU A 112 0.41 17.99 6.16
N GLU A 113 0.59 17.10 5.19
CA GLU A 113 0.71 17.47 3.77
C GLU A 113 -0.60 18.08 3.24
N ILE A 114 -1.76 17.51 3.60
CA ILE A 114 -3.07 18.06 3.23
C ILE A 114 -3.24 19.47 3.82
N GLU A 115 -2.90 19.69 5.09
CA GLU A 115 -2.99 21.00 5.73
C GLU A 115 -2.08 22.03 5.04
N ALA A 116 -0.83 21.64 4.74
CA ALA A 116 0.11 22.49 4.02
C ALA A 116 -0.40 22.87 2.61
N LEU A 117 -0.96 21.91 1.88
CA LEU A 117 -1.56 22.15 0.56
C LEU A 117 -2.79 23.06 0.63
N GLN A 118 -3.65 22.89 1.64
CA GLN A 118 -4.80 23.77 1.87
C GLN A 118 -4.36 25.21 2.17
N LEU A 119 -3.33 25.40 2.99
CA LEU A 119 -2.74 26.70 3.29
C LEU A 119 -2.14 27.34 2.03
N GLN A 120 -1.40 26.57 1.22
CA GLN A 120 -0.86 27.06 -0.04
C GLN A 120 -1.96 27.52 -0.99
N LEU A 121 -3.02 26.71 -1.18
CA LEU A 121 -4.18 27.07 -2.01
C LEU A 121 -4.89 28.34 -1.53
N ALA A 122 -5.08 28.50 -0.23
CA ALA A 122 -5.67 29.70 0.33
C ALA A 122 -4.80 30.94 0.07
N SER A 123 -3.48 30.79 0.13
CA SER A 123 -2.54 31.88 -0.14
C SER A 123 -2.49 32.28 -1.62
N THR A 124 -2.56 31.33 -2.56
CA THR A 124 -2.62 31.62 -3.99
C THR A 124 -3.95 32.24 -4.38
N ARG A 125 -5.07 31.81 -3.80
CA ARG A 125 -6.37 32.47 -4.01
C ARG A 125 -6.33 33.95 -3.62
N LYS A 126 -5.81 34.27 -2.42
CA LYS A 126 -5.65 35.67 -1.97
C LYS A 126 -4.71 36.49 -2.85
N LYS A 127 -3.64 35.88 -3.37
CA LYS A 127 -2.73 36.56 -4.31
C LYS A 127 -3.43 36.87 -5.63
N ASN A 128 -4.18 35.91 -6.17
CA ASN A 128 -4.94 36.08 -7.40
C ASN A 128 -6.03 37.15 -7.25
N GLU A 129 -6.79 37.15 -6.14
CA GLU A 129 -7.80 38.17 -5.84
C GLU A 129 -7.18 39.59 -5.73
N ASN A 130 -6.02 39.71 -5.08
CA ASN A 130 -5.30 40.98 -4.98
C ASN A 130 -4.74 41.45 -6.33
N GLU A 131 -4.32 40.51 -7.20
CA GLU A 131 -3.79 40.82 -8.52
C GLU A 131 -4.91 41.22 -9.50
N GLU A 132 -6.05 40.54 -9.46
CA GLU A 132 -7.27 40.95 -10.17
C GLU A 132 -7.76 42.33 -9.69
N SER A 133 -7.73 42.59 -8.38
CA SER A 133 -8.09 43.90 -7.81
C SER A 133 -7.15 45.01 -8.30
N ARG A 134 -5.83 44.74 -8.38
CA ARG A 134 -4.83 45.68 -8.90
C ARG A 134 -4.96 45.95 -10.40
N ILE A 135 -5.34 44.93 -11.18
CA ILE A 135 -5.58 45.08 -12.63
C ILE A 135 -6.83 45.92 -12.85
N ASN A 136 -7.90 45.68 -12.09
CA ASN A 136 -9.13 46.46 -12.16
C ASN A 136 -8.92 47.91 -11.72
N GLU A 137 -8.14 48.16 -10.66
CA GLU A 137 -7.78 49.53 -10.22
C GLU A 137 -6.96 50.30 -11.28
N LYS A 138 -6.05 49.62 -12.00
CA LYS A 138 -5.32 50.21 -13.14
C LYS A 138 -6.19 50.51 -14.35
N LEU A 139 -7.29 49.78 -14.54
CA LEU A 139 -8.26 50.02 -15.61
C LEU A 139 -9.22 51.18 -15.27
N GLU A 140 -9.51 51.43 -14.00
CA GLU A 140 -10.34 52.56 -13.55
C GLU A 140 -9.58 53.88 -13.34
N ALA A 141 -8.24 53.86 -13.35
CA ALA A 141 -7.42 55.06 -13.37
C ALA A 141 -7.64 55.84 -14.68
N LYS A 142 -8.53 56.85 -14.64
CA LYS A 142 -8.81 57.75 -15.76
C LYS A 142 -7.50 58.26 -16.38
N PRO A 143 -7.36 58.27 -17.72
CA PRO A 143 -6.16 58.80 -18.36
C PRO A 143 -6.03 60.29 -17.98
N SER A 144 -4.87 60.63 -17.40
CA SER A 144 -4.49 62.02 -17.15
C SER A 144 -4.64 62.85 -18.44
N PRO A 145 -5.27 64.03 -18.40
CA PRO A 145 -5.58 64.82 -19.59
C PRO A 145 -4.33 65.35 -20.32
N HIS A 146 -3.13 65.15 -19.76
CA HIS A 146 -1.91 65.69 -20.33
C HIS A 146 -1.30 64.87 -21.48
N SER A 147 -1.74 63.62 -21.71
CA SER A 147 -1.15 62.75 -22.74
C SER A 147 -1.82 62.88 -24.12
N LEU A 148 -2.98 63.53 -24.21
CA LEU A 148 -3.75 63.63 -25.48
C LEU A 148 -3.27 64.73 -26.43
N ARG A 149 -2.33 65.61 -26.02
CA ARG A 149 -1.80 66.65 -26.92
C ARG A 149 -0.73 66.16 -27.90
N ARG A 150 -0.13 64.98 -27.71
CA ARG A 150 0.98 64.53 -28.58
C ARG A 150 0.56 63.65 -29.76
N VAL A 151 -0.68 63.17 -29.78
CA VAL A 151 -1.18 62.27 -30.84
C VAL A 151 -1.94 63.02 -31.94
N GLN A 152 -2.49 64.21 -31.66
CA GLN A 152 -3.25 64.97 -32.66
C GLN A 152 -2.39 65.71 -33.71
N SER A 153 -1.08 65.86 -33.50
CA SER A 153 -0.19 66.51 -34.49
C SER A 153 0.30 65.57 -35.60
N LYS A 154 -0.04 64.28 -35.57
CA LYS A 154 0.40 63.28 -36.55
C LYS A 154 -0.69 62.85 -37.54
N VAL A 155 -1.98 63.10 -37.23
CA VAL A 155 -3.12 62.74 -38.10
C VAL A 155 -3.45 63.85 -39.12
N LEU A 156 -3.04 65.10 -38.86
CA LEU A 156 -3.25 66.25 -39.75
C LEU A 156 -2.25 66.39 -40.90
N ARG A 157 -1.36 65.40 -41.12
CA ARG A 157 -0.34 65.43 -42.20
C ARG A 157 -0.50 64.33 -43.26
N LEU A 158 -1.70 63.74 -43.40
CA LEU A 158 -1.96 62.69 -44.41
C LEU A 158 -3.17 62.98 -45.33
N THR A 159 -3.83 64.13 -45.23
CA THR A 159 -4.99 64.47 -46.08
C THR A 159 -4.67 65.36 -47.29
N HIS A 160 -3.40 65.70 -47.53
CA HIS A 160 -2.98 66.38 -48.75
C HIS A 160 -1.83 65.62 -49.43
N GLY A 161 -2.18 64.68 -50.30
CA GLY A 161 -1.20 63.96 -51.10
C GLY A 161 -1.80 62.85 -51.95
N THR A 162 -2.38 63.24 -53.09
CA THR A 162 -2.35 62.50 -54.38
C THR A 162 -2.87 61.05 -54.39
N LYS A 163 -4.08 60.81 -54.93
CA LYS A 163 -4.32 60.43 -56.35
C LYS A 163 -3.47 59.24 -56.81
N THR A 164 -4.15 58.27 -57.43
CA THR A 164 -3.67 57.05 -58.11
C THR A 164 -3.44 55.83 -57.20
N LEU A 165 -4.36 54.87 -57.28
CA LEU A 165 -4.13 53.42 -57.40
C LEU A 165 -5.50 52.72 -57.55
N LYS A 166 -6.30 53.19 -58.53
CA LYS A 166 -7.34 52.38 -59.19
C LYS A 166 -6.63 51.63 -60.30
N THR A 167 -5.97 50.53 -59.98
CA THR A 167 -5.44 49.59 -60.97
C THR A 167 -5.13 48.28 -60.26
N LEU A 168 -5.63 47.18 -60.82
CA LEU A 168 -5.49 45.79 -60.38
C LEU A 168 -6.42 45.40 -59.21
N ALA A 169 -7.71 45.06 -59.36
CA ALA A 169 -8.41 44.40 -60.47
C ALA A 169 -7.57 43.29 -61.12
N LYS A 170 -7.11 42.32 -60.31
CA LYS A 170 -6.67 41.02 -60.82
C LYS A 170 -7.01 39.93 -59.82
N LEU A 171 -7.85 39.01 -60.29
CA LEU A 171 -7.74 37.58 -60.06
C LEU A 171 -7.88 37.11 -58.62
N VAL A 172 -9.11 36.86 -58.16
CA VAL A 172 -9.50 35.53 -57.67
C VAL A 172 -11.01 35.38 -57.90
N SER A 173 -11.40 34.72 -59.00
CA SER A 173 -12.76 34.23 -59.20
C SER A 173 -13.03 33.01 -58.29
N PRO A 174 -14.28 32.78 -57.87
CA PRO A 174 -14.67 31.62 -57.09
C PRO A 174 -15.02 30.44 -58.00
N VAL A 175 -14.58 29.23 -57.69
CA VAL A 175 -15.11 28.00 -58.31
C VAL A 175 -15.38 26.95 -57.22
N ARG A 176 -16.67 26.72 -56.96
CA ARG A 176 -17.20 25.46 -56.44
C ARG A 176 -17.47 24.51 -57.61
N LYS A 177 -17.29 23.20 -57.39
CA LYS A 177 -18.04 22.02 -57.91
C LYS A 177 -17.37 20.78 -57.30
N THR A 178 -18.00 20.02 -56.38
CA THR A 178 -19.03 18.97 -56.52
C THR A 178 -18.64 17.77 -57.39
N SER A 179 -18.77 16.59 -56.76
CA SER A 179 -18.76 15.21 -57.27
C SER A 179 -17.44 14.59 -57.64
#